data_AF-A7L9V6-F1
#
_entry.id   AF-A7L9V6-F1
#
_cell.length_a   1.000
_cell.length_b   1.000
_cell.length_c   1.000
_cell.angle_alpha   90.00
_cell.angle_beta   90.00
_cell.angle_gamma   90.00
#
_symmetry.space_group_name_H-M   'P 1'
#
loop_
_entity.id
_entity.type
_entity.pdbx_description
1 polymer ?
#
loop_
_entity_poly.entity_id
_entity_poly.type
_entity_poly.pdbx_seq_one_letter_code
_entity_poly.pdbx_strand_id
1 'polypeptide(L)'
;LARLVFTDPKIDSYFDISIWICVSSQFDAVRLTREMLEATSGNRYDMFSNLNLLQKKLKDKLESKRFLLVLDDMWEDQDKIQWDIMVAPLNNFRVRGSIILVTTRNQSVAKMVVAREILYLHGLDEDTFLLFFNKCLFNDPNYEGNRRLRKIGHQIANKLKGNPLAAKTVCAMLKEKHDERYWMKIRDSEEWKSQSGPNDIMPALWLSYEHMPFPLQGCFLYCP
;
A
#
# COMPACT_ATOMS: atom_id res chain seq x y z
N LEU A 1 4.55 -3.60 -2.91
CA LEU A 1 5.52 -4.65 -2.53
C LEU A 1 4.82 -5.90 -1.99
N ALA A 2 4.06 -5.82 -0.90
CA ALA A 2 3.39 -6.98 -0.29
C ALA A 2 2.58 -7.82 -1.28
N ARG A 3 1.83 -7.20 -2.20
CA ARG A 3 1.08 -7.92 -3.23
C ARG A 3 1.97 -8.71 -4.20
N LEU A 4 3.17 -8.21 -4.52
CA LEU A 4 4.14 -8.95 -5.35
C LEU A 4 4.63 -10.19 -4.60
N VAL A 5 4.94 -10.07 -3.30
CA VAL A 5 5.34 -11.21 -2.47
C VAL A 5 4.20 -12.22 -2.37
N PHE A 6 2.99 -11.78 -2.09
CA PHE A 6 1.82 -12.65 -1.92
C PHE A 6 1.44 -13.42 -3.19
N THR A 7 1.72 -12.86 -4.37
CA THR A 7 1.40 -13.48 -5.66
C THR A 7 2.60 -14.17 -6.32
N ASP A 8 3.77 -14.18 -5.66
CA ASP A 8 4.96 -14.83 -6.19
C ASP A 8 4.76 -16.36 -6.17
N PRO A 9 4.96 -17.08 -7.30
CA PRO A 9 4.76 -18.53 -7.35
C PRO A 9 5.60 -19.32 -6.36
N LYS A 10 6.78 -18.83 -5.98
CA LYS A 10 7.64 -19.48 -4.97
C LYS A 10 7.01 -19.35 -3.59
N ILE A 11 6.42 -18.20 -3.28
CA ILE A 11 5.70 -17.96 -2.03
C ILE A 11 4.43 -18.81 -1.99
N ASP A 12 3.65 -18.81 -3.07
CA ASP A 12 2.44 -19.61 -3.21
C ASP A 12 2.72 -21.11 -3.01
N SER A 13 3.82 -21.63 -3.57
CA SER A 13 4.22 -23.03 -3.39
C SER A 13 4.74 -23.37 -1.99
N TYR A 14 5.17 -22.37 -1.20
CA TYR A 14 5.77 -22.58 0.11
C TYR A 14 4.74 -22.62 1.23
N PHE A 15 3.65 -21.85 1.12
CA PHE A 15 2.58 -21.79 2.11
C PHE A 15 1.39 -22.66 1.67
N ASP A 16 0.85 -23.46 2.59
CA ASP A 16 -0.35 -24.24 2.30
C ASP A 16 -1.60 -23.35 2.18
N ILE A 17 -1.60 -22.21 2.87
CA ILE A 17 -2.71 -21.27 2.96
C ILE A 17 -2.16 -19.84 2.93
N SER A 18 -2.71 -18.99 2.07
CA SER A 18 -2.36 -17.57 1.97
C SER A 18 -3.61 -16.72 2.14
N ILE A 19 -3.60 -15.81 3.12
CA ILE A 19 -4.72 -14.96 3.50
C ILE A 19 -4.30 -13.50 3.35
N TRP A 20 -5.12 -12.69 2.68
CA TRP A 20 -4.93 -11.24 2.57
C TRP A 20 -6.14 -10.51 3.12
N ILE A 21 -5.94 -9.66 4.11
CA ILE A 21 -6.99 -8.86 4.75
C ILE A 21 -6.58 -7.39 4.74
N CYS A 22 -7.46 -6.53 4.24
CA CYS A 22 -7.31 -5.08 4.35
C CYS A 22 -7.90 -4.63 5.69
N VAL A 23 -7.07 -4.05 6.55
CA VAL A 23 -7.50 -3.61 7.87
C VAL A 23 -8.27 -2.31 7.76
N SER A 24 -7.65 -1.25 7.18
CA SER A 24 -8.08 0.11 6.77
C SER A 24 -9.23 0.84 7.52
N SER A 25 -10.16 0.16 8.17
CA SER A 25 -11.07 0.62 9.21
C SER A 25 -10.50 0.33 10.61
N GLN A 26 -11.32 0.60 11.64
CA GLN A 26 -11.04 0.22 13.03
C GLN A 26 -10.62 -1.26 13.14
N PHE A 27 -9.60 -1.51 13.99
CA PHE A 27 -9.15 -2.85 14.31
C PHE A 27 -10.20 -3.57 15.16
N ASP A 28 -10.71 -4.69 14.67
CA ASP A 28 -11.75 -5.49 15.32
C ASP A 28 -11.38 -6.97 15.21
N ALA A 29 -11.02 -7.59 16.34
CA ALA A 29 -10.60 -8.99 16.37
C ALA A 29 -11.70 -9.95 15.90
N VAL A 30 -12.98 -9.65 16.12
CA VAL A 30 -14.10 -10.48 15.68
C VAL A 30 -14.22 -10.43 14.16
N ARG A 31 -14.23 -9.23 13.58
CA ARG A 31 -14.26 -9.03 12.13
C ARG A 31 -13.06 -9.71 11.46
N LEU A 32 -11.85 -9.42 11.94
CA LEU A 32 -10.62 -9.94 11.35
C LEU A 32 -10.54 -11.47 11.45
N THR A 33 -10.91 -12.06 12.60
CA THR A 33 -10.95 -13.53 12.74
C THR A 33 -11.96 -14.16 11.78
N ARG A 34 -13.13 -13.50 11.58
CA ARG A 34 -14.13 -13.96 10.62
C ARG A 34 -13.59 -13.91 9.19
N GLU A 35 -13.01 -12.79 8.77
CA GLU A 35 -12.45 -12.63 7.42
C GLU A 35 -11.33 -13.66 7.16
N MET A 36 -10.49 -13.96 8.16
CA MET A 36 -9.50 -15.05 8.05
C MET A 36 -10.18 -16.40 7.81
N LEU A 37 -11.20 -16.72 8.61
CA LEU A 37 -11.90 -17.99 8.47
C LEU A 37 -12.60 -18.12 7.11
N GLU A 38 -13.23 -17.05 6.63
CA GLU A 38 -13.86 -16.97 5.31
C GLU A 38 -12.84 -17.18 4.19
N ALA A 39 -11.69 -16.51 4.27
CA ALA A 39 -10.60 -16.68 3.31
C ALA A 39 -10.05 -18.12 3.27
N THR A 40 -9.98 -18.82 4.41
CA THR A 40 -9.50 -20.21 4.44
C THR A 40 -10.51 -21.26 4.01
N SER A 41 -11.80 -20.95 4.07
CA SER A 41 -12.87 -21.94 3.91
C SER A 41 -13.70 -21.75 2.65
N GLY A 42 -13.68 -20.55 2.06
CA GLY A 42 -14.53 -20.16 0.93
C GLY A 42 -16.02 -20.01 1.28
N ASN A 43 -16.40 -20.19 2.55
CA ASN A 43 -17.77 -20.04 3.03
C ASN A 43 -17.93 -18.71 3.78
N ARG A 44 -19.14 -18.14 3.75
CA ARG A 44 -19.48 -16.96 4.56
C ARG A 44 -19.82 -17.34 5.99
N TYR A 45 -19.40 -16.52 6.95
CA TYR A 45 -19.64 -16.69 8.38
C TYR A 45 -20.31 -15.45 9.01
N ASP A 46 -21.06 -14.67 8.20
CA ASP A 46 -21.75 -13.45 8.60
C ASP A 46 -22.63 -13.60 9.86
N MET A 47 -23.24 -14.77 10.07
CA MET A 47 -24.11 -15.04 11.23
C MET A 47 -23.36 -15.32 12.53
N PHE A 48 -22.03 -15.47 12.49
CA PHE A 48 -21.22 -15.77 13.67
C PHE A 48 -20.59 -14.51 14.24
N SER A 49 -21.03 -14.11 15.43
CA SER A 49 -20.44 -13.03 16.23
C SER A 49 -19.61 -13.53 17.42
N ASN A 50 -19.72 -14.82 17.76
CA ASN A 50 -18.99 -15.40 18.88
C ASN A 50 -17.53 -15.66 18.51
N LEU A 51 -16.63 -14.82 19.04
CA LEU A 51 -15.20 -14.89 18.78
C LEU A 51 -14.59 -16.26 19.12
N ASN A 52 -14.95 -16.85 20.26
CA ASN A 52 -14.38 -18.14 20.68
C ASN A 52 -14.67 -19.26 19.66
N LEU A 53 -15.87 -19.25 19.07
CA LEU A 53 -16.24 -20.22 18.04
C LEU A 53 -15.48 -19.97 16.73
N LEU A 54 -15.35 -18.71 16.32
CA LEU A 54 -14.56 -18.33 15.15
C LEU A 54 -13.10 -18.75 15.32
N GLN A 55 -12.50 -18.43 16.45
CA GLN A 55 -11.11 -18.78 16.78
C GLN A 55 -10.88 -20.29 16.84
N LYS A 56 -11.82 -21.05 17.41
CA LYS A 56 -11.74 -22.52 17.42
C LYS A 56 -11.73 -23.08 15.99
N LYS A 57 -12.67 -22.64 15.14
CA LYS A 57 -12.75 -23.08 13.73
C LYS A 57 -11.50 -22.67 12.94
N LEU A 58 -11.01 -21.46 13.14
CA LEU A 58 -9.80 -20.96 12.48
C LEU A 58 -8.57 -21.79 12.90
N LYS A 59 -8.44 -22.06 14.21
CA LYS A 59 -7.36 -22.91 14.74
C LYS A 59 -7.41 -24.32 14.12
N ASP A 60 -8.57 -24.95 14.08
CA ASP A 60 -8.75 -26.29 13.50
C ASP A 60 -8.34 -26.34 12.02
N LYS A 61 -8.58 -25.24 11.27
CA LYS A 61 -8.18 -25.10 9.86
C LYS A 61 -6.69 -24.90 9.67
N LEU A 62 -6.04 -24.18 10.58
CA LEU A 62 -4.63 -23.81 10.47
C LEU A 62 -3.66 -24.76 11.20
N GLU A 63 -4.15 -25.66 12.09
CA GLU A 63 -3.30 -26.41 13.04
C GLU A 63 -2.12 -27.16 12.41
N SER A 64 -2.36 -27.72 11.22
CA SER A 64 -1.42 -28.56 10.47
C SER A 64 -0.93 -27.91 9.17
N LYS A 65 -1.09 -26.58 9.04
CA LYS A 65 -0.84 -25.83 7.81
C LYS A 65 0.19 -24.74 8.05
N ARG A 66 1.11 -24.59 7.11
CA ARG A 66 1.94 -23.39 7.01
C ARG A 66 1.13 -22.30 6.32
N PHE A 67 0.99 -21.15 6.96
CA PHE A 67 0.20 -20.06 6.39
C PHE A 67 0.97 -18.75 6.29
N LEU A 68 0.60 -17.96 5.29
CA LEU A 68 0.95 -16.55 5.17
C LEU A 68 -0.31 -15.72 5.45
N LEU A 69 -0.26 -14.87 6.46
CA LEU A 69 -1.31 -13.90 6.74
C LEU A 69 -0.79 -12.50 6.45
N VAL A 70 -1.39 -11.81 5.49
CA VAL A 70 -1.12 -10.39 5.20
C VAL A 70 -2.22 -9.53 5.82
N LEU A 71 -1.82 -8.64 6.72
CA LEU A 71 -2.68 -7.59 7.28
C LEU A 71 -2.24 -6.25 6.67
N ASP A 72 -2.99 -5.80 5.68
CA ASP A 72 -2.68 -4.63 4.87
C ASP A 72 -3.28 -3.35 5.49
N ASP A 73 -2.51 -2.27 5.48
CA ASP A 73 -2.90 -0.92 5.92
C ASP A 73 -3.42 -0.86 7.37
N MET A 74 -2.61 -1.33 8.33
CA MET A 74 -2.91 -1.21 9.77
C MET A 74 -2.59 0.18 10.32
N TRP A 75 -3.53 0.78 11.04
CA TRP A 75 -3.42 2.13 11.63
C TRP A 75 -3.42 2.16 13.16
N GLU A 76 -4.31 1.39 13.76
CA GLU A 76 -4.58 1.39 15.20
C GLU A 76 -3.42 0.78 15.98
N ASP A 77 -2.83 1.56 16.89
CA ASP A 77 -1.70 1.18 17.73
C ASP A 77 -2.05 1.16 19.24
N GLN A 78 -3.24 1.64 19.61
CA GLN A 78 -3.68 1.75 21.00
C GLN A 78 -4.32 0.45 21.53
N ASP A 79 -4.86 -0.40 20.65
CA ASP A 79 -5.61 -1.59 21.06
C ASP A 79 -4.78 -2.88 20.96
N LYS A 80 -3.70 -2.93 21.75
CA LYS A 80 -2.88 -4.14 21.87
C LYS A 80 -3.69 -5.36 22.35
N ILE A 81 -4.73 -5.14 23.13
CA ILE A 81 -5.59 -6.22 23.65
C ILE A 81 -6.31 -6.92 22.49
N GLN A 82 -6.92 -6.17 21.58
CA GLN A 82 -7.54 -6.76 20.37
C GLN A 82 -6.52 -7.51 19.52
N TRP A 83 -5.31 -6.96 19.35
CA TRP A 83 -4.23 -7.65 18.63
C TRP A 83 -3.88 -8.99 19.29
N ASP A 84 -3.58 -8.98 20.59
CA ASP A 84 -3.18 -10.17 21.35
C ASP A 84 -4.29 -11.24 21.31
N ILE A 85 -5.55 -10.82 21.43
CA ILE A 85 -6.72 -11.69 21.30
C ILE A 85 -6.79 -12.32 19.89
N MET A 86 -6.60 -11.52 18.83
CA MET A 86 -6.69 -11.99 17.45
C MET A 86 -5.59 -13.00 17.11
N VAL A 87 -4.35 -12.77 17.57
CA VAL A 87 -3.22 -13.67 17.27
C VAL A 87 -3.14 -14.87 18.22
N ALA A 88 -3.82 -14.85 19.37
CA ALA A 88 -3.86 -15.98 20.31
C ALA A 88 -4.12 -17.35 19.66
N PRO A 89 -5.15 -17.54 18.79
CA PRO A 89 -5.38 -18.82 18.10
C PRO A 89 -4.31 -19.18 17.07
N LEU A 90 -3.48 -18.22 16.65
CA LEU A 90 -2.42 -18.40 15.66
C LEU A 90 -1.09 -18.86 16.29
N ASN A 91 -1.04 -18.91 17.62
CA ASN A 91 0.12 -19.35 18.37
C ASN A 91 0.11 -20.89 18.55
N ASN A 92 1.30 -21.48 18.66
CA ASN A 92 1.51 -22.89 19.00
C ASN A 92 1.01 -23.92 17.96
N PHE A 93 1.20 -23.64 16.67
CA PHE A 93 0.94 -24.64 15.63
C PHE A 93 2.03 -25.70 15.56
N ARG A 94 1.64 -26.91 15.15
CA ARG A 94 2.53 -28.07 15.01
C ARG A 94 3.56 -27.85 13.90
N VAL A 95 3.21 -27.06 12.88
CA VAL A 95 4.04 -26.75 11.72
C VAL A 95 4.74 -25.41 11.91
N ARG A 96 6.06 -25.39 11.72
CA ARG A 96 6.86 -24.15 11.72
C ARG A 96 6.86 -23.49 10.34
N GLY A 97 7.10 -22.19 10.33
CA GLY A 97 7.34 -21.41 9.12
C GLY A 97 6.15 -20.56 8.65
N SER A 98 5.07 -20.49 9.41
CA SER A 98 3.99 -19.52 9.15
C SER A 98 4.45 -18.10 9.42
N ILE A 99 3.96 -17.14 8.63
CA ILE A 99 4.38 -15.73 8.68
C ILE A 99 3.13 -14.84 8.75
N ILE A 100 3.19 -13.83 9.62
CA ILE A 100 2.27 -12.70 9.60
C ILE A 100 3.03 -11.50 9.04
N LEU A 101 2.57 -10.97 7.91
CA LEU A 101 3.11 -9.77 7.28
C LEU A 101 2.14 -8.61 7.54
N VAL A 102 2.62 -7.57 8.21
CA VAL A 102 1.83 -6.35 8.46
C VAL A 102 2.37 -5.24 7.58
N THR A 103 1.49 -4.52 6.86
CA THR A 103 1.85 -3.25 6.22
C THR A 103 1.21 -2.10 7.02
N THR A 104 1.98 -1.05 7.24
CA THR A 104 1.52 0.11 8.01
C THR A 104 2.33 1.35 7.63
N ARG A 105 1.70 2.52 7.71
CA ARG A 105 2.40 3.83 7.66
C ARG A 105 2.81 4.30 9.06
N ASN A 106 2.32 3.66 10.13
CA ASN A 106 2.52 4.08 11.51
C ASN A 106 3.55 3.19 12.23
N GLN A 107 4.68 3.76 12.63
CA GLN A 107 5.76 3.00 13.26
C GLN A 107 5.39 2.42 14.63
N SER A 108 4.44 3.02 15.34
CA SER A 108 3.98 2.49 16.62
C SER A 108 3.22 1.17 16.46
N VAL A 109 2.54 0.94 15.33
CA VAL A 109 1.92 -0.36 15.00
C VAL A 109 2.99 -1.46 14.97
N ALA A 110 4.14 -1.21 14.34
CA ALA A 110 5.24 -2.20 14.29
C ALA A 110 5.75 -2.59 15.70
N LYS A 111 5.75 -1.63 16.64
CA LYS A 111 6.08 -1.87 18.05
C LYS A 111 4.97 -2.63 18.77
N MET A 112 3.71 -2.26 18.53
CA MET A 112 2.53 -2.88 19.15
C MET A 112 2.44 -4.38 18.80
N VAL A 113 2.66 -4.72 17.52
CA VAL A 113 2.61 -6.12 17.04
C VAL A 113 3.88 -6.93 17.40
N VAL A 114 4.87 -6.31 18.04
CA VAL A 114 6.17 -6.91 18.40
C VAL A 114 6.82 -7.56 17.17
N ALA A 115 6.91 -6.81 16.08
CA ALA A 115 7.45 -7.30 14.81
C ALA A 115 8.89 -7.79 14.99
N ARG A 116 9.18 -9.01 14.52
CA ARG A 116 10.53 -9.59 14.55
C ARG A 116 11.47 -8.90 13.57
N GLU A 117 10.96 -8.62 12.37
CA GLU A 117 11.68 -7.99 11.28
C GLU A 117 10.87 -6.79 10.80
N ILE A 118 11.52 -5.65 10.60
CA ILE A 118 10.89 -4.41 10.14
C ILE A 118 11.58 -3.96 8.86
N LEU A 119 10.82 -3.88 7.77
CA LEU A 119 11.29 -3.35 6.50
C LEU A 119 10.76 -1.93 6.30
N TYR A 120 11.64 -0.94 6.42
CA TYR A 120 11.32 0.44 6.10
C TYR A 120 11.32 0.65 4.59
N LEU A 121 10.18 1.06 4.04
CA LEU A 121 10.08 1.43 2.63
C LEU A 121 10.42 2.92 2.47
N HIS A 122 11.42 3.19 1.64
CA HIS A 122 11.82 4.51 1.23
C HIS A 122 11.36 4.80 -0.20
N GLY A 123 11.47 6.05 -0.64
CA GLY A 123 11.35 6.39 -2.06
C GLY A 123 12.37 5.62 -2.90
N LEU A 124 12.07 5.46 -4.19
CA LEU A 124 13.01 4.89 -5.15
C LEU A 124 14.27 5.76 -5.23
N ASP A 125 15.42 5.13 -5.45
CA ASP A 125 16.66 5.83 -5.77
C ASP A 125 16.51 6.66 -7.06
N GLU A 126 17.36 7.68 -7.22
CA GLU A 126 17.21 8.67 -8.28
C GLU A 126 17.20 8.04 -9.68
N ASP A 127 18.14 7.13 -9.97
CA ASP A 127 18.26 6.50 -11.27
C ASP A 127 17.05 5.61 -11.58
N THR A 128 16.68 4.73 -10.65
CA THR A 128 15.49 3.87 -10.79
C THR A 128 14.21 4.69 -10.90
N PHE A 129 14.12 5.78 -10.13
CA PHE A 129 12.98 6.67 -10.16
C PHE A 129 12.86 7.40 -11.49
N LEU A 130 13.96 7.87 -12.08
CA LEU A 130 13.96 8.51 -13.39
C LEU A 130 13.55 7.54 -14.50
N LEU A 131 14.06 6.30 -14.48
CA LEU A 131 13.62 5.25 -15.40
C LEU A 131 12.12 4.95 -15.26
N PHE A 132 11.64 4.84 -14.01
CA PHE A 132 10.23 4.66 -13.72
C PHE A 132 9.39 5.85 -14.20
N PHE A 133 9.83 7.08 -13.95
CA PHE A 133 9.14 8.30 -14.35
C PHE A 133 9.06 8.41 -15.88
N ASN A 134 10.15 8.13 -16.60
CA ASN A 134 10.17 8.11 -18.06
C ASN A 134 9.24 7.03 -18.61
N LYS A 135 9.25 5.82 -18.03
CA LYS A 135 8.28 4.78 -18.37
C LYS A 135 6.85 5.25 -18.11
N CYS A 136 6.59 5.89 -16.99
CA CYS A 136 5.28 6.42 -16.64
C CYS A 136 4.82 7.48 -17.64
N LEU A 137 5.70 8.37 -18.12
CA LEU A 137 5.35 9.51 -18.95
C LEU A 137 5.33 9.20 -20.45
N PHE A 138 6.35 8.48 -20.92
CA PHE A 138 6.59 8.23 -22.35
C PHE A 138 6.34 6.78 -22.77
N ASN A 139 5.97 5.89 -21.83
CA ASN A 139 5.90 4.44 -22.04
C ASN A 139 7.25 3.82 -22.45
N ASP A 140 8.36 4.51 -22.22
CA ASP A 140 9.72 4.06 -22.52
C ASP A 140 10.68 4.58 -21.42
N PRO A 141 11.36 3.70 -20.67
CA PRO A 141 12.31 4.12 -19.64
C PRO A 141 13.53 4.86 -20.22
N ASN A 142 13.90 4.56 -21.47
CA ASN A 142 15.06 5.12 -22.16
C ASN A 142 14.66 6.19 -23.18
N TYR A 143 13.56 6.90 -22.95
CA TYR A 143 13.05 7.90 -23.88
C TYR A 143 14.09 8.99 -24.19
N GLU A 144 14.50 9.09 -25.47
CA GLU A 144 15.47 10.08 -25.96
C GLU A 144 14.86 11.19 -26.82
N GLY A 145 13.52 11.26 -26.93
CA GLY A 145 12.82 12.15 -27.85
C GLY A 145 12.96 13.65 -27.51
N ASN A 146 11.86 14.31 -27.10
CA ASN A 146 11.89 15.76 -26.89
C ASN A 146 12.81 16.14 -25.71
N ARG A 147 14.03 16.61 -26.04
CA ARG A 147 15.06 16.98 -25.07
C ARG A 147 14.61 18.05 -24.06
N ARG A 148 13.78 19.02 -24.48
CA ARG A 148 13.31 20.10 -23.61
C ARG A 148 12.29 19.59 -22.59
N LEU A 149 11.29 18.85 -23.06
CA LEU A 149 10.29 18.25 -22.16
C LEU A 149 10.92 17.25 -21.22
N ARG A 150 11.87 16.43 -21.68
CA ARG A 150 12.63 15.53 -20.81
C ARG A 150 13.37 16.30 -19.71
N LYS A 151 14.03 17.41 -20.05
CA LYS A 151 14.72 18.25 -19.06
C LYS A 151 13.76 18.79 -18.00
N ILE A 152 12.59 19.28 -18.40
CA ILE A 152 11.57 19.78 -17.46
C ILE A 152 10.98 18.63 -16.63
N GLY A 153 10.70 17.49 -17.27
CA GLY A 153 10.19 16.27 -16.63
C GLY A 153 11.13 15.76 -15.55
N HIS A 154 12.44 15.73 -15.79
CA HIS A 154 13.43 15.37 -14.77
C HIS A 154 13.45 16.36 -13.60
N GLN A 155 13.31 17.68 -13.87
CA GLN A 155 13.20 18.67 -12.79
C GLN A 155 11.94 18.49 -11.94
N ILE A 156 10.82 18.07 -12.56
CA ILE A 156 9.60 17.68 -11.85
C ILE A 156 9.84 16.39 -11.05
N ALA A 157 10.46 15.38 -11.66
CA ALA A 157 10.76 14.10 -10.99
C ALA A 157 11.57 14.31 -9.70
N ASN A 158 12.55 15.21 -9.70
CA ASN A 158 13.34 15.53 -8.50
C ASN A 158 12.47 16.08 -7.35
N LYS A 159 11.36 16.77 -7.66
CA LYS A 159 10.41 17.27 -6.65
C LYS A 159 9.54 16.15 -6.06
N LEU A 160 9.44 15.00 -6.71
CA LEU A 160 8.62 13.87 -6.28
C LEU A 160 9.32 12.92 -5.31
N LYS A 161 10.61 13.16 -5.02
CA LYS A 161 11.39 12.49 -3.97
C LYS A 161 11.30 10.96 -4.01
N GLY A 162 11.33 10.37 -5.21
CA GLY A 162 11.32 8.92 -5.36
C GLY A 162 9.95 8.26 -5.14
N ASN A 163 8.87 9.01 -4.90
CA ASN A 163 7.55 8.45 -4.60
C ASN A 163 6.84 7.94 -5.88
N PRO A 164 6.62 6.62 -6.04
CA PRO A 164 6.06 6.06 -7.27
C PRO A 164 4.61 6.47 -7.53
N LEU A 165 3.82 6.70 -6.46
CA LEU A 165 2.44 7.12 -6.58
C LEU A 165 2.37 8.59 -7.01
N ALA A 166 3.19 9.45 -6.42
CA ALA A 166 3.33 10.86 -6.83
C ALA A 166 3.72 10.97 -8.31
N ALA A 167 4.66 10.15 -8.76
CA ALA A 167 5.06 10.06 -10.16
C ALA A 167 3.92 9.64 -11.07
N LYS A 168 3.16 8.59 -10.74
CA LYS A 168 2.01 8.19 -11.56
C LYS A 168 0.97 9.31 -11.66
N THR A 169 0.66 9.96 -10.55
CA THR A 169 -0.28 11.07 -10.48
C THR A 169 0.15 12.22 -11.40
N VAL A 170 1.38 12.71 -11.23
CA VAL A 170 1.88 13.83 -12.04
C VAL A 170 2.08 13.43 -13.50
N CYS A 171 2.55 12.22 -13.78
CA CYS A 171 2.69 11.74 -15.16
C CYS A 171 1.34 11.67 -15.87
N ALA A 172 0.27 11.23 -15.20
CA ALA A 172 -1.06 11.22 -15.77
C ALA A 172 -1.50 12.64 -16.18
N MET A 173 -1.32 13.61 -15.30
CA MET A 173 -1.60 15.03 -15.57
C MET A 173 -0.75 15.60 -16.72
N LEU A 174 0.56 15.31 -16.75
CA LEU A 174 1.47 15.81 -17.80
C LEU A 174 1.17 15.19 -19.18
N LYS A 175 0.67 13.94 -19.22
CA LYS A 175 0.25 13.27 -20.47
C LYS A 175 -0.96 13.92 -21.12
N GLU A 176 -1.90 14.44 -20.32
CA GLU A 176 -3.08 15.11 -20.85
C GLU A 176 -2.71 16.39 -21.62
N LYS A 177 -1.64 17.07 -21.20
CA LYS A 177 -1.16 18.32 -21.82
C LYS A 177 0.34 18.26 -22.05
N HIS A 178 0.71 17.74 -23.21
CA HIS A 178 2.10 17.60 -23.65
C HIS A 178 2.68 18.93 -24.21
N ASP A 179 2.62 19.99 -23.40
CA ASP A 179 3.05 21.36 -23.73
C ASP A 179 4.17 21.86 -22.79
N GLU A 180 5.18 22.51 -23.37
CA GLU A 180 6.36 22.96 -22.64
C GLU A 180 6.03 24.01 -21.57
N ARG A 181 5.15 24.99 -21.89
CA ARG A 181 4.78 26.05 -20.93
C ARG A 181 3.97 25.48 -19.79
N TYR A 182 3.07 24.54 -20.08
CA TYR A 182 2.31 23.82 -19.07
C TYR A 182 3.25 23.08 -18.10
N TRP A 183 4.23 22.33 -18.62
CA TRP A 183 5.16 21.59 -17.77
C TRP A 183 6.04 22.53 -16.93
N MET A 184 6.45 23.68 -17.49
CA MET A 184 7.15 24.71 -16.71
C MET A 184 6.28 25.26 -15.58
N LYS A 185 4.99 25.53 -15.84
CA LYS A 185 4.04 25.95 -14.79
C LYS A 185 3.96 24.91 -13.67
N ILE A 186 3.82 23.64 -14.00
CA ILE A 186 3.81 22.55 -13.01
C ILE A 186 5.14 22.47 -12.28
N ARG A 187 6.29 22.62 -12.94
CA ARG A 187 7.60 22.60 -12.28
C ARG A 187 7.75 23.75 -11.27
N ASP A 188 7.32 24.95 -11.65
CA ASP A 188 7.55 26.18 -10.91
C ASP A 188 6.44 26.50 -9.90
N SER A 189 5.49 25.57 -9.74
CA SER A 189 4.37 25.68 -8.81
C SER A 189 4.78 25.91 -7.36
N GLU A 190 4.03 26.75 -6.67
CA GLU A 190 4.25 27.10 -5.26
C GLU A 190 3.86 25.97 -4.31
N GLU A 191 3.00 25.06 -4.76
CA GLU A 191 2.54 23.86 -4.07
C GLU A 191 3.73 22.99 -3.64
N TRP A 192 4.81 22.97 -4.43
CA TRP A 192 6.02 22.22 -4.05
C TRP A 192 6.68 22.75 -2.77
N LYS A 193 6.41 24.00 -2.37
CA LYS A 193 6.96 24.59 -1.14
C LYS A 193 6.25 24.10 0.12
N SER A 194 5.03 23.55 0.01
CA SER A 194 4.31 22.98 1.16
C SER A 194 4.75 21.56 1.52
N GLN A 195 5.74 21.00 0.80
CA GLN A 195 6.27 19.66 1.09
C GLN A 195 6.91 19.59 2.47
N SER A 196 6.33 18.77 3.33
CA SER A 196 6.69 18.61 4.74
C SER A 196 7.65 17.46 5.04
N GLY A 197 7.88 16.55 4.07
CA GLY A 197 8.73 15.37 4.29
C GLY A 197 9.24 14.67 3.03
N PRO A 198 10.06 13.61 3.19
CA PRO A 198 10.64 12.84 2.08
C PRO A 198 9.60 12.01 1.31
N ASN A 199 8.52 11.60 1.96
CA ASN A 199 7.44 10.81 1.35
C ASN A 199 6.16 11.62 1.13
N ASP A 200 6.23 12.94 1.28
CA ASP A 200 5.05 13.80 1.20
C ASP A 200 4.52 13.86 -0.24
N ILE A 201 3.36 13.25 -0.43
CA ILE A 201 2.68 13.17 -1.71
C ILE A 201 1.69 14.31 -1.92
N MET A 202 1.35 15.07 -0.88
CA MET A 202 0.23 16.03 -0.91
C MET A 202 0.37 17.06 -2.03
N PRO A 203 1.55 17.66 -2.29
CA PRO A 203 1.68 18.62 -3.39
C PRO A 203 1.42 18.03 -4.77
N ALA A 204 1.81 16.77 -5.00
CA ALA A 204 1.53 16.07 -6.24
C ALA A 204 0.02 15.79 -6.41
N LEU A 205 -0.67 15.40 -5.33
CA LEU A 205 -2.11 15.19 -5.35
C LEU A 205 -2.88 16.49 -5.55
N TRP A 206 -2.46 17.56 -4.87
CA TRP A 206 -3.08 18.88 -4.97
C TRP A 206 -2.98 19.45 -6.38
N LEU A 207 -1.79 19.39 -7.00
CA LEU A 207 -1.61 19.79 -8.39
C LEU A 207 -2.50 18.97 -9.34
N SER A 208 -2.58 17.66 -9.13
CA SER A 208 -3.48 16.83 -9.95
C SER A 208 -4.94 17.23 -9.79
N TYR A 209 -5.37 17.60 -8.60
CA TYR A 209 -6.74 18.05 -8.33
C TYR A 209 -7.03 19.40 -9.00
N GLU A 210 -6.18 20.41 -8.81
CA GLU A 210 -6.36 21.75 -9.37
C GLU A 210 -6.38 21.77 -10.90
N HIS A 211 -5.61 20.88 -11.52
CA HIS A 211 -5.50 20.80 -12.98
C HIS A 211 -6.50 19.85 -13.64
N MET A 212 -7.29 19.13 -12.84
CA MET A 212 -8.37 18.26 -13.30
C MET A 212 -9.56 19.05 -13.85
N PRO A 213 -10.30 18.53 -14.84
CA PRO A 213 -11.55 19.14 -15.27
C PRO A 213 -12.53 19.38 -14.11
N PHE A 214 -13.16 20.56 -14.07
CA PHE A 214 -14.08 20.97 -13.01
C PHE A 214 -15.16 19.93 -12.64
N PRO A 215 -15.82 19.24 -13.59
CA PRO A 215 -16.81 18.21 -13.24
C PRO A 215 -16.23 17.06 -12.41
N LEU A 216 -14.97 16.69 -12.63
CA LEU A 216 -14.30 15.60 -11.93
C LEU A 216 -13.82 16.01 -10.54
N GLN A 217 -13.44 17.29 -10.34
CA GLN A 217 -13.14 17.82 -9.01
C GLN A 217 -14.32 17.63 -8.04
N GLY A 218 -15.53 17.87 -8.52
CA GLY A 218 -16.77 17.61 -7.77
C GLY A 218 -16.90 16.15 -7.37
N CYS A 219 -16.59 15.19 -8.26
CA CYS A 219 -16.63 13.77 -7.95
C CYS A 219 -15.66 13.37 -6.83
N PHE A 220 -14.46 13.97 -6.80
CA PHE A 220 -13.46 13.69 -5.75
C PHE A 220 -13.93 14.07 -4.34
N LEU A 221 -14.78 15.08 -4.19
CA LEU A 221 -15.36 15.45 -2.89
C LEU A 221 -16.32 14.41 -2.33
N TYR A 222 -16.83 13.51 -3.18
CA TYR A 222 -17.75 12.44 -2.79
C TYR A 222 -17.08 11.06 -2.73
N CYS A 223 -15.77 10.97 -2.99
CA CYS A 223 -15.02 9.73 -2.75
C CYS A 223 -14.72 9.61 -1.24
N PRO A 224 -15.24 8.58 -0.55
CA PRO A 224 -14.99 8.34 0.87
C PRO A 224 -13.55 7.90 1.14
#